data_AF-D9XZP7-F1
#
_entry.id   AF-D9XZP7-F1
#
_cell.length_a   1.000
_cell.length_b   1.000
_cell.length_c   1.000
_cell.angle_alpha   90.00
_cell.angle_beta   90.00
_cell.angle_gamma   90.00
#
_symmetry.space_group_name_H-M   'P 1'
#
loop_
_entity.id
_entity.type
_entity.pdbx_description
1 polymer ?
#
loop_
_entity_poly.entity_id
_entity_poly.type
_entity_poly.pdbx_seq_one_letter_code
_entity_poly.pdbx_strand_id
1 'polypeptide(L)'
;MGTELDRDVLVIGGGVVGLTTGVVLAERGVRVRLWTRDPVGRTTSAVAGALWWPYRIEPVASARAWALRSLEVYEELAVRPGATGVRMVEGVLGETALDEVGSWAAARLPGLRMATAGEYPVGSGVRARLPLIDMPVH
;
A
#
# COMPACT_ATOMS: atom_id res chain seq x y z
N MET A 1 38.74 20.09 -2.32
CA MET A 1 38.66 18.68 -1.88
C MET A 1 37.58 18.61 -0.81
N GLY A 2 36.32 18.58 -1.24
CA GLY A 2 35.16 18.64 -0.33
C GLY A 2 34.98 17.28 0.32
N THR A 3 34.74 17.25 1.63
CA THR A 3 34.36 16.05 2.37
C THR A 3 33.08 15.50 1.77
N GLU A 4 33.22 14.46 0.95
CA GLU A 4 32.13 13.53 0.65
C GLU A 4 31.76 12.91 1.99
N LEU A 5 30.77 13.50 2.68
CA LEU A 5 30.12 12.84 3.78
C LEU A 5 29.59 11.54 3.17
N ASP A 6 30.27 10.43 3.43
CA ASP A 6 29.76 9.07 3.23
C ASP A 6 28.32 9.12 3.75
N ARG A 7 27.33 9.19 2.84
CA ARG A 7 25.92 9.37 3.19
C ARG A 7 25.39 8.03 3.67
N ASP A 8 25.88 7.64 4.83
CA ASP A 8 25.46 6.47 5.57
C ASP A 8 24.16 6.78 6.28
N VAL A 9 23.09 6.12 5.88
CA VAL A 9 21.81 6.18 6.59
C VAL A 9 21.56 4.85 7.27
N LEU A 10 21.30 4.90 8.57
CA LEU A 10 20.79 3.78 9.34
C LEU A 10 19.27 3.87 9.44
N VAL A 11 18.57 2.91 8.84
CA VAL A 11 17.11 2.75 8.95
C VAL A 11 16.81 1.79 10.09
N ILE A 12 15.98 2.21 11.03
CA ILE A 12 15.55 1.37 12.17
C ILE A 12 14.17 0.78 11.87
N GLY A 13 14.10 -0.55 11.79
CA GLY A 13 12.88 -1.34 11.61
C GLY A 13 12.81 -2.05 10.26
N GLY A 14 12.53 -3.35 10.29
CA GLY A 14 12.40 -4.22 9.10
C GLY A 14 10.97 -4.41 8.61
N GLY A 15 10.03 -3.56 9.01
CA GLY A 15 8.66 -3.56 8.48
C GLY A 15 8.56 -2.81 7.15
N VAL A 16 7.35 -2.74 6.59
CA VAL A 16 7.09 -2.13 5.27
C VAL A 16 7.60 -0.69 5.17
N VAL A 17 7.43 0.12 6.22
CA VAL A 17 7.91 1.53 6.24
C VAL A 17 9.43 1.60 6.14
N GLY A 18 10.14 0.78 6.93
CA GLY A 18 11.60 0.79 6.95
C GLY A 18 12.20 0.23 5.67
N LEU A 19 11.67 -0.90 5.17
CA LEU A 19 12.14 -1.51 3.93
C LEU A 19 11.92 -0.60 2.73
N THR A 20 10.72 -0.02 2.57
CA THR A 20 10.43 0.91 1.45
C THR A 20 11.28 2.18 1.53
N THR A 21 11.47 2.74 2.74
CA THR A 21 12.37 3.88 2.94
C THR A 21 13.81 3.53 2.55
N GLY A 22 14.30 2.36 2.96
CA GLY A 22 15.64 1.90 2.63
C GLY A 22 15.86 1.71 1.13
N VAL A 23 14.88 1.14 0.42
CA VAL A 23 14.91 0.99 -1.04
C VAL A 23 14.98 2.36 -1.71
N VAL A 24 14.07 3.28 -1.39
CA VAL A 24 14.03 4.62 -2.01
C VAL A 24 15.32 5.41 -1.77
N LEU A 25 15.93 5.27 -0.60
CA LEU A 25 17.23 5.88 -0.31
C LEU A 25 18.35 5.22 -1.11
N ALA A 26 18.39 3.88 -1.18
CA ALA A 26 19.40 3.15 -1.94
C ALA A 26 19.34 3.46 -3.45
N GLU A 27 18.14 3.57 -4.02
CA GLU A 27 17.92 3.98 -5.42
C GLU A 27 18.45 5.39 -5.71
N ARG A 28 18.59 6.24 -4.68
CA ARG A 28 19.18 7.59 -4.78
C ARG A 28 20.69 7.61 -4.54
N GLY A 29 21.34 6.44 -4.48
CA GLY A 29 22.78 6.30 -4.26
C GLY A 29 23.22 6.49 -2.80
N VAL A 30 22.29 6.43 -1.84
CA VAL A 30 22.62 6.50 -0.41
C VAL A 30 23.04 5.12 0.08
N ARG A 31 24.12 5.03 0.86
CA ARG A 31 24.50 3.76 1.50
C ARG A 31 23.61 3.52 2.71
N VAL A 32 22.70 2.55 2.59
CA VAL A 32 21.73 2.24 3.65
C VAL A 32 22.15 1.02 4.44
N ARG A 33 22.13 1.14 5.77
CA ARG A 33 22.12 0.00 6.70
C ARG A 33 20.73 -0.10 7.31
N LEU A 34 20.15 -1.30 7.34
CA LEU A 34 18.87 -1.55 8.01
C LEU A 34 19.12 -2.35 9.28
N TRP A 35 18.64 -1.84 10.42
CA TRP A 35 18.70 -2.54 11.68
C TRP A 35 17.28 -2.82 12.16
N THR A 36 16.98 -4.10 12.35
CA THR A 36 15.71 -4.56 12.91
C THR A 36 15.98 -5.45 14.11
N ARG A 37 15.10 -5.38 15.11
CA ARG A 37 15.15 -6.29 16.28
C ARG A 37 14.73 -7.71 15.89
N ASP A 38 13.69 -7.81 15.08
CA ASP A 38 13.03 -9.07 14.71
C ASP A 38 13.27 -9.40 13.23
N PRO A 39 13.33 -10.69 12.85
CA PRO A 39 13.30 -11.11 11.45
C PRO A 39 12.08 -10.52 10.73
N VAL A 40 12.20 -10.24 9.42
CA VAL A 40 11.13 -9.60 8.62
C VAL A 40 9.80 -10.35 8.75
N GLY A 41 9.83 -11.69 8.70
CA GLY A 41 8.64 -12.55 8.85
C GLY A 41 7.97 -12.52 10.23
N ARG A 42 8.53 -11.82 11.22
CA ARG A 42 7.97 -11.62 12.57
C ARG A 42 7.54 -10.18 12.83
N THR A 43 7.49 -9.34 11.79
CA THR A 43 7.00 -7.96 11.89
C THR A 43 5.48 -7.89 11.74
N THR A 44 4.84 -6.82 12.24
CA THR A 44 3.42 -6.57 12.00
C THR A 44 3.08 -6.52 10.50
N SER A 45 4.02 -6.03 9.68
CA SER A 45 3.84 -5.98 8.22
C SER A 45 3.70 -7.37 7.59
N ALA A 46 4.40 -8.38 8.12
CA ALA A 46 4.38 -9.74 7.57
C ALA A 46 3.05 -10.49 7.78
N VAL A 47 2.18 -9.99 8.67
CA VAL A 47 0.87 -10.60 8.95
C VAL A 47 -0.30 -9.71 8.51
N ALA A 48 -0.03 -8.64 7.76
CA ALA A 48 -1.07 -7.77 7.24
C ALA A 48 -1.90 -8.49 6.16
N GLY A 49 -3.22 -8.26 6.13
CA GLY A 49 -4.06 -8.73 5.00
C GLY A 49 -3.80 -7.96 3.70
N ALA A 50 -3.27 -6.74 3.83
CA ALA A 50 -2.75 -5.82 2.82
C ALA A 50 -3.59 -5.61 1.55
N LEU A 51 -4.89 -5.37 1.73
CA LEU A 51 -5.71 -4.66 0.73
C LEU A 51 -5.51 -3.15 0.89
N TRP A 52 -5.20 -2.44 -0.19
CA TRP A 52 -5.27 -0.99 -0.20
C TRP A 52 -6.73 -0.55 -0.24
N TRP A 53 -7.18 0.22 0.76
CA TRP A 53 -8.55 0.76 0.82
C TRP A 53 -8.52 2.24 1.22
N PRO A 54 -9.34 3.11 0.57
CA PRO A 54 -9.40 4.55 0.84
C PRO A 54 -10.13 4.89 2.15
N TYR A 55 -9.63 4.40 3.28
CA TYR A 55 -10.19 4.63 4.61
C TYR A 55 -9.71 5.96 5.25
N ARG A 56 -10.41 6.40 6.29
CA ARG A 56 -10.16 7.68 6.99
C ARG A 56 -8.98 7.58 7.97
N ILE A 57 -7.84 8.15 7.59
CA ILE A 57 -6.63 8.26 8.41
C ILE A 57 -6.34 9.74 8.70
N GLU A 58 -5.92 10.06 9.92
CA GLU A 58 -5.37 11.37 10.27
C GLU A 58 -3.83 11.36 10.22
N PRO A 59 -3.17 12.46 9.78
CA PRO A 59 -3.75 13.70 9.25
C PRO A 59 -4.36 13.53 7.85
N VAL A 60 -5.62 13.93 7.66
CA VAL A 60 -6.40 13.64 6.43
C VAL A 60 -5.67 14.01 5.14
N ALA A 61 -5.13 15.24 5.04
CA ALA A 61 -4.54 15.73 3.80
C ALA A 61 -3.30 14.92 3.40
N SER A 62 -2.37 14.71 4.32
CA SER A 62 -1.14 13.95 4.08
C SER A 62 -1.44 12.48 3.81
N ALA A 63 -2.33 11.87 4.59
CA ALA A 63 -2.69 10.46 4.41
C ALA A 63 -3.31 10.20 3.05
N ARG A 64 -4.20 11.09 2.57
CA ARG A 64 -4.77 10.99 1.21
C ARG A 64 -3.70 11.12 0.14
N ALA A 65 -2.78 12.09 0.27
CA ALA A 65 -1.70 12.28 -0.69
C ALA A 65 -0.80 11.04 -0.77
N TRP A 66 -0.42 10.45 0.37
CA TRP A 66 0.37 9.22 0.40
C TRP A 66 -0.39 8.01 -0.12
N ALA A 67 -1.68 7.89 0.16
CA ALA A 67 -2.51 6.80 -0.35
C ALA A 67 -2.63 6.84 -1.88
N LEU A 68 -2.83 8.02 -2.46
CA LEU A 68 -2.88 8.17 -3.93
C LEU A 68 -1.51 7.90 -4.57
N ARG A 69 -0.42 8.37 -3.96
CA ARG A 69 0.91 8.08 -4.47
C ARG A 69 1.24 6.59 -4.36
N SER A 70 0.83 5.92 -3.30
CA SER A 70 1.06 4.48 -3.15
C SER A 70 0.21 3.67 -4.11
N LEU A 71 -1.02 4.09 -4.41
CA LEU A 71 -1.85 3.48 -5.46
C LEU A 71 -1.11 3.44 -6.81
N GLU A 72 -0.52 4.56 -7.24
CA GLU A 72 0.26 4.62 -8.48
C GLU A 72 1.42 3.61 -8.48
N VAL A 73 2.18 3.56 -7.38
CA VAL A 73 3.30 2.61 -7.24
C VAL A 73 2.81 1.17 -7.25
N TYR A 74 1.68 0.87 -6.60
CA TYR A 74 1.11 -0.48 -6.62
C TYR A 74 0.58 -0.87 -8.00
N GLU A 75 0.01 0.06 -8.77
CA GLU A 75 -0.40 -0.17 -10.15
C GLU A 75 0.80 -0.52 -11.04
N GLU A 76 1.93 0.18 -10.87
CA GLU A 76 3.20 -0.14 -11.55
C GLU A 76 3.74 -1.52 -11.15
N LEU A 77 3.76 -1.84 -9.85
CA LEU A 77 4.20 -3.14 -9.36
C LEU A 77 3.31 -4.29 -9.83
N ALA A 78 2.00 -4.04 -9.97
CA ALA A 78 1.03 -5.02 -10.43
C ALA A 78 1.21 -5.43 -11.90
N VAL A 79 2.07 -4.75 -12.66
CA VAL A 79 2.47 -5.19 -14.01
C VAL A 79 3.30 -6.49 -13.96
N ARG A 80 3.98 -6.78 -12.84
CA ARG A 80 4.84 -7.97 -12.67
C ARG A 80 4.51 -8.74 -11.38
N PRO A 81 3.29 -9.26 -11.24
CA PRO A 81 2.79 -9.81 -9.98
C PRO A 81 3.60 -11.00 -9.46
N GLY A 82 4.15 -11.84 -10.34
CA GLY A 82 5.00 -12.96 -9.94
C GLY A 82 6.34 -12.56 -9.30
N ALA A 83 6.82 -11.34 -9.57
CA ALA A 83 8.04 -10.81 -8.96
C ALA A 83 7.76 -9.89 -7.77
N THR A 84 6.62 -9.19 -7.76
CA THR A 84 6.32 -8.14 -6.77
C THR A 84 5.32 -8.57 -5.70
N GLY A 85 4.53 -9.63 -5.94
CA GLY A 85 3.42 -10.03 -5.07
C GLY A 85 2.24 -9.05 -5.07
N VAL A 86 2.25 -8.01 -5.92
CA VAL A 86 1.16 -7.03 -6.00
C VAL A 86 0.24 -7.40 -7.15
N ARG A 87 -1.08 -7.46 -6.89
CA ARG A 87 -2.11 -7.77 -7.89
C ARG A 87 -3.26 -6.80 -7.77
N MET A 88 -3.82 -6.38 -8.90
CA MET A 88 -5.09 -5.65 -8.91
C MET A 88 -6.24 -6.66 -8.90
N VAL A 89 -7.06 -6.61 -7.85
CA VAL A 89 -8.20 -7.53 -7.66
C VAL A 89 -9.51 -6.78 -7.65
N GLU A 90 -10.55 -7.40 -8.17
CA GLU A 90 -11.92 -6.88 -8.07
C GLU A 90 -12.63 -7.53 -6.90
N GLY A 91 -13.40 -6.73 -6.15
CA GLY A 91 -14.17 -7.23 -5.01
C GLY A 91 -15.25 -6.26 -4.56
N VAL A 92 -16.10 -6.73 -3.66
CA VAL A 92 -17.10 -5.92 -2.96
C VAL A 92 -16.70 -5.82 -1.49
N LEU A 93 -16.58 -4.59 -0.99
CA LEU A 93 -16.57 -4.34 0.45
C LEU A 93 -18.02 -4.17 0.91
N GLY A 94 -18.51 -5.16 1.65
CA GLY A 94 -19.84 -5.13 2.25
C GLY A 94 -19.95 -4.07 3.35
N GLU A 95 -21.19 -3.76 3.73
CA GLU A 95 -21.51 -2.84 4.82
C GLU A 95 -20.84 -1.46 4.68
N THR A 96 -20.54 -1.07 3.44
CA THR A 96 -19.88 0.19 3.12
C THR A 96 -20.76 0.97 2.16
N ALA A 97 -21.00 2.24 2.48
CA ALA A 97 -21.66 3.16 1.57
C ALA A 97 -20.65 3.87 0.66
N LEU A 98 -21.08 4.25 -0.54
CA LEU A 98 -20.20 4.87 -1.53
C LEU A 98 -19.68 6.25 -1.07
N ASP A 99 -20.43 6.97 -0.25
CA ASP A 99 -20.05 8.26 0.34
C ASP A 99 -19.01 8.12 1.47
N GLU A 100 -18.94 6.96 2.12
CA GLU A 100 -17.86 6.63 3.06
C GLU A 100 -16.53 6.46 2.35
N VAL A 101 -16.55 5.96 1.12
CA VAL A 101 -15.40 5.96 0.23
C VAL A 101 -15.19 7.39 -0.28
N GLY A 102 -14.37 8.14 0.46
CA GLY A 102 -14.24 9.58 0.25
C GLY A 102 -14.05 9.97 -1.22
N SER A 103 -14.72 11.04 -1.64
CA SER A 103 -14.76 11.53 -3.03
C SER A 103 -13.39 11.69 -3.69
N TRP A 104 -12.34 11.88 -2.89
CA TRP A 104 -10.95 11.94 -3.34
C TRP A 104 -10.48 10.66 -4.06
N ALA A 105 -11.00 9.48 -3.69
CA ALA A 105 -10.60 8.21 -4.28
C ALA A 105 -11.38 7.90 -5.57
N ALA A 106 -12.62 8.37 -5.70
CA ALA A 106 -13.46 8.15 -6.87
C ALA A 106 -12.80 8.64 -8.18
N ALA A 107 -12.07 9.75 -8.12
CA ALA A 107 -11.33 10.30 -9.27
C ALA A 107 -10.18 9.39 -9.77
N ARG A 108 -9.68 8.48 -8.91
CA ARG A 108 -8.55 7.60 -9.21
C ARG A 108 -8.94 6.12 -9.32
N LEU A 109 -10.20 5.79 -9.04
CA LEU A 109 -10.74 4.43 -9.09
C LEU A 109 -11.89 4.34 -10.11
N PRO A 110 -11.62 4.20 -11.42
CA PRO A 110 -12.62 4.27 -12.49
C PRO A 110 -13.68 3.15 -12.49
N GLY A 111 -13.73 2.29 -11.47
CA GLY A 111 -14.75 1.25 -11.29
C GLY A 111 -15.41 1.27 -9.91
N LEU A 112 -15.19 2.33 -9.12
CA LEU A 112 -15.78 2.48 -7.81
C LEU A 112 -17.28 2.78 -7.93
N ARG A 113 -18.12 1.86 -7.47
CA ARG A 113 -19.58 2.01 -7.52
C ARG A 113 -20.26 1.16 -6.45
N MET A 114 -21.55 1.41 -6.21
CA MET A 114 -22.37 0.46 -5.47
C MET A 114 -22.37 -0.91 -6.17
N ALA A 115 -22.28 -1.97 -5.36
CA ALA A 115 -22.48 -3.34 -5.81
C ALA A 115 -23.95 -3.56 -6.18
N THR A 116 -24.19 -4.38 -7.20
CA THR A 116 -25.54 -4.83 -7.54
C THR A 116 -25.99 -5.95 -6.61
N ALA A 117 -27.30 -6.20 -6.51
CA ALA A 117 -27.84 -7.31 -5.72
C ALA A 117 -27.32 -8.69 -6.18
N GLY A 118 -26.94 -8.84 -7.47
CA GLY A 118 -26.32 -10.06 -7.98
C GLY A 118 -24.84 -10.23 -7.58
N GLU A 119 -24.13 -9.12 -7.34
CA GLU A 119 -22.74 -9.13 -6.89
C GLU A 119 -22.62 -9.26 -5.37
N TYR A 120 -23.60 -8.75 -4.61
CA TYR A 120 -23.64 -8.82 -3.15
C TYR A 120 -25.09 -8.88 -2.64
N PRO A 121 -25.68 -10.08 -2.47
CA PRO A 121 -27.11 -10.23 -2.16
C PRO A 121 -27.45 -9.98 -0.69
N VAL A 122 -26.45 -9.92 0.20
CA VAL A 122 -26.65 -9.84 1.65
C VAL A 122 -26.78 -8.41 2.18
N GLY A 123 -26.73 -7.40 1.31
CA GLY A 123 -26.93 -6.00 1.69
C GLY A 123 -26.30 -5.02 0.72
N SER A 124 -25.95 -3.85 1.21
CA SER A 124 -25.22 -2.83 0.46
C SER A 124 -23.72 -3.04 0.54
N GLY A 125 -23.01 -2.72 -0.53
CA GLY A 125 -21.55 -2.74 -0.55
C GLY A 125 -21.01 -1.93 -1.72
N VAL A 126 -19.72 -1.64 -1.67
CA VAL A 126 -19.02 -0.92 -2.72
C VAL A 126 -18.12 -1.88 -3.49
N ARG A 127 -18.32 -1.94 -4.80
CA ARG A 127 -17.45 -2.66 -5.72
C ARG A 127 -16.29 -1.76 -6.13
N ALA A 128 -15.07 -2.31 -6.11
CA ALA A 128 -13.87 -1.64 -6.59
C ALA A 128 -12.86 -2.63 -7.17
N ARG A 129 -11.91 -2.11 -7.94
CA ARG A 129 -10.69 -2.82 -8.35
C ARG A 129 -9.49 -2.18 -7.66
N LEU A 130 -8.83 -2.91 -6.78
CA LEU A 130 -7.84 -2.35 -5.83
C LEU A 130 -6.58 -3.20 -5.76
N PRO A 131 -5.44 -2.61 -5.34
CA PRO A 131 -4.23 -3.37 -5.05
C PRO A 131 -4.40 -4.31 -3.85
N LEU A 132 -4.03 -5.56 -4.05
CA LEU A 132 -3.81 -6.56 -3.00
C LEU A 132 -2.32 -6.94 -3.02
N ILE A 133 -1.67 -6.87 -1.87
CA ILE A 133 -0.25 -7.17 -1.71
C ILE A 133 -0.12 -8.48 -0.94
N ASP A 134 0.48 -9.48 -1.57
CA ASP A 134 0.73 -10.77 -0.94
C ASP A 134 1.85 -10.63 0.11
N MET A 135 1.63 -11.16 1.31
CA MET A 135 2.66 -11.31 2.34
C MET A 135 3.14 -12.76 2.31
N PRO A 136 4.26 -13.09 1.64
CA PRO A 136 4.74 -14.46 1.59
C PRO A 136 5.11 -14.95 3.00
N VAL A 137 4.53 -16.08 3.39
CA VAL A 137 4.69 -16.72 4.71
C VAL A 137 5.79 -17.78 4.72
N HIS A 138 6.62 -17.86 3.67
CA HIS A 138 7.54 -18.98 3.43
C HIS A 138 8.95 -18.50 3.10
#